data_AF-A0A6B1GUJ5-F1
#
_entry.id   AF-A0A6B1GUJ5-F1
#
_cell.length_a   1.000
_cell.length_b   1.000
_cell.length_c   1.000
_cell.angle_alpha   90.00
_cell.angle_beta   90.00
_cell.angle_gamma   90.00
#
_symmetry.space_group_name_H-M   'P 1'
#
loop_
_entity.id
_entity.type
_entity.pdbx_description
1 polymer ?
#
loop_
_entity_poly.entity_id
_entity_poly.type
_entity_poly.pdbx_seq_one_letter_code
_entity_poly.pdbx_strand_id
1 'polypeptide(L)'
;CGLGAYWWVQLRTIVRHSLGRISGDFIAESNHRTIILEARLHLVLYLAVIGASILFETTIFLFYWLIPAILGTVSLRLFLHAEHAGCELSDNMLRNTRTTLTNPAIKLLSWNMPFHCEHHAFPAVPFHQLPALHQHLKSHLAVVSNGYYRFHREFVDSV
;
A
#
# COMPACT_ATOMS: atom_id res chain seq x y z
N CYS A 1 -14.49 -3.39 4.31
CA CYS A 1 -13.86 -4.64 3.82
C CYS A 1 -12.83 -5.11 4.84
N GLY A 2 -13.06 -6.26 5.50
CA GLY A 2 -12.12 -6.81 6.49
C GLY A 2 -10.85 -7.40 5.87
N LEU A 3 -9.84 -7.68 6.69
CA LEU A 3 -8.57 -8.28 6.27
C LEU A 3 -8.73 -9.56 5.45
N GLY A 4 -9.63 -10.46 5.88
CA GLY A 4 -9.93 -11.69 5.15
C GLY A 4 -10.49 -11.44 3.75
N ALA A 5 -11.32 -10.40 3.59
CA ALA A 5 -11.87 -10.04 2.28
C ALA A 5 -10.77 -9.54 1.32
N TYR A 6 -9.79 -8.79 1.82
CA TYR A 6 -8.67 -8.35 0.98
C TYR A 6 -7.83 -9.52 0.48
N TRP A 7 -7.34 -10.38 1.39
CA TRP A 7 -6.48 -11.50 1.01
C TRP A 7 -7.21 -12.48 0.07
N TRP A 8 -8.51 -12.67 0.29
CA TRP A 8 -9.34 -13.43 -0.63
C TRP A 8 -9.40 -12.82 -2.04
N VAL A 9 -9.58 -11.50 -2.14
CA VAL A 9 -9.57 -10.80 -3.44
C VAL A 9 -8.20 -10.92 -4.12
N GLN A 10 -7.09 -10.77 -3.38
CA GLN A 10 -5.74 -10.90 -3.95
C GLN A 10 -5.49 -12.32 -4.48
N LEU A 11 -5.78 -13.35 -3.68
CA LEU A 11 -5.64 -14.75 -4.09
C LEU A 11 -6.49 -15.05 -5.32
N ARG A 12 -7.78 -14.67 -5.29
CA ARG A 12 -8.70 -14.87 -6.42
C ARG A 12 -8.21 -14.15 -7.68
N THR A 13 -7.64 -12.96 -7.55
CA THR A 13 -7.10 -12.19 -8.68
C THR A 13 -5.91 -12.91 -9.31
N ILE A 14 -4.93 -13.35 -8.52
CA ILE A 14 -3.77 -14.10 -9.01
C ILE A 14 -4.20 -15.38 -9.73
N VAL A 15 -5.12 -16.16 -9.14
CA VAL A 15 -5.64 -17.39 -9.75
C VAL A 15 -6.41 -17.11 -11.03
N ARG A 16 -7.25 -16.07 -11.07
CA ARG A 16 -7.97 -15.71 -12.29
C ARG A 16 -7.02 -15.27 -13.40
N HIS A 17 -6.08 -14.39 -13.10
CA HIS A 17 -5.11 -13.90 -14.07
C HIS A 17 -4.21 -15.03 -14.58
N SER A 18 -3.79 -15.98 -13.73
CA SER A 18 -2.99 -17.13 -14.19
C SER A 18 -3.75 -18.06 -15.15
N LEU A 19 -5.08 -18.11 -15.02
CA LEU A 19 -6.01 -18.79 -15.92
C LEU A 19 -6.40 -17.97 -17.16
N GLY A 20 -5.80 -16.79 -17.37
CA GLY A 20 -6.13 -15.93 -18.52
C GLY A 20 -7.39 -15.09 -18.36
N ARG A 21 -8.00 -15.06 -17.18
CA ARG A 21 -9.27 -14.35 -16.91
C ARG A 21 -8.98 -12.96 -16.37
N ILE A 22 -8.68 -12.02 -17.27
CA ILE A 22 -8.48 -10.61 -16.93
C ILE A 22 -9.83 -9.88 -16.95
N SER A 23 -10.02 -8.93 -16.03
CA SER A 23 -11.22 -8.11 -15.93
C SER A 23 -10.87 -6.70 -15.46
N GLY A 24 -11.50 -5.68 -16.03
CA GLY A 24 -11.33 -4.28 -15.65
C GLY A 24 -11.01 -3.40 -16.86
N ASP A 25 -11.84 -2.38 -17.09
CA ASP A 25 -11.77 -1.53 -18.29
C ASP A 25 -10.55 -0.60 -18.31
N PHE A 26 -9.83 -0.51 -17.19
CA PHE A 26 -8.60 0.26 -17.02
C PHE A 26 -7.34 -0.50 -17.47
N ILE A 27 -7.46 -1.78 -17.85
CA ILE A 27 -6.33 -2.61 -18.28
C ILE A 27 -6.27 -2.61 -19.81
N ALA A 28 -5.20 -2.07 -20.38
CA ALA A 28 -4.96 -2.14 -21.82
C ALA A 28 -4.75 -3.60 -22.28
N GLU A 29 -5.37 -3.99 -23.39
CA GLU A 29 -5.26 -5.35 -23.95
C GLU A 29 -3.81 -5.76 -24.23
N SER A 30 -2.96 -4.80 -24.61
CA SER A 30 -1.52 -5.02 -24.83
C SER A 30 -0.80 -5.59 -23.61
N ASN A 31 -1.32 -5.32 -22.41
CA ASN A 31 -0.71 -5.78 -21.15
C ASN A 31 -1.21 -7.16 -20.71
N HIS A 32 -2.22 -7.73 -21.39
CA HIS A 32 -2.84 -8.99 -20.96
C HIS A 32 -1.85 -10.14 -20.88
N ARG A 33 -1.02 -10.30 -21.92
CA ARG A 33 -0.02 -11.37 -21.95
C ARG A 33 0.97 -11.26 -20.79
N THR A 34 1.43 -10.04 -20.50
CA THR A 34 2.35 -9.76 -19.39
C THR A 34 1.70 -10.12 -18.05
N ILE A 35 0.47 -9.63 -17.80
CA ILE A 35 -0.28 -9.91 -16.57
C ILE A 35 -0.45 -11.42 -16.34
N ILE A 36 -0.79 -12.18 -17.39
CA ILE A 36 -0.98 -13.64 -17.29
C ILE A 36 0.35 -14.32 -16.94
N LEU A 37 1.45 -13.94 -17.60
CA LEU A 37 2.77 -14.50 -17.35
C LEU A 37 3.24 -14.20 -15.93
N GLU A 38 3.11 -12.95 -15.49
CA GLU A 38 3.44 -12.53 -14.13
C GLU A 38 2.60 -13.28 -13.10
N ALA A 39 1.29 -13.42 -13.30
CA ALA A 39 0.41 -14.16 -12.38
C ALA A 39 0.79 -15.65 -12.29
N ARG A 40 1.17 -16.28 -13.42
CA ARG A 40 1.67 -17.67 -13.42
C ARG A 40 3.00 -17.79 -12.69
N LEU A 41 3.95 -16.91 -12.97
CA LEU A 41 5.24 -16.90 -12.31
C LEU A 41 5.07 -16.70 -10.80
N HIS A 42 4.23 -15.75 -10.40
CA HIS A 42 3.89 -15.48 -9.01
C HIS A 42 3.34 -16.74 -8.33
N LEU A 43 2.38 -17.44 -8.96
CA LEU A 43 1.80 -18.66 -8.41
C LEU A 43 2.84 -19.79 -8.29
N VAL A 44 3.65 -20.01 -9.33
CA VAL A 44 4.71 -21.04 -9.31
C VAL A 44 5.73 -20.76 -8.22
N LEU A 45 6.17 -19.51 -8.05
CA LEU A 45 7.12 -19.13 -7.01
C LEU A 45 6.55 -19.38 -5.60
N TYR A 46 5.30 -19.01 -5.36
CA TYR A 46 4.66 -19.29 -4.06
C TYR A 46 4.54 -20.79 -3.79
N LEU A 47 4.07 -21.57 -4.78
CA LEU A 47 3.97 -23.01 -4.64
C LEU A 47 5.34 -23.67 -4.42
N ALA A 48 6.38 -23.16 -5.09
CA ALA A 48 7.75 -23.65 -4.91
C ALA A 48 8.27 -23.36 -3.49
N VAL A 49 8.10 -22.15 -2.97
CA VAL A 49 8.58 -21.78 -1.61
C VAL A 49 7.78 -22.51 -0.52
N ILE A 50 6.47 -22.63 -0.69
CA ILE A 50 5.62 -23.40 0.24
C ILE A 50 6.00 -24.89 0.18
N GLY A 51 6.11 -25.46 -1.02
CA GLY A 51 6.49 -26.85 -1.22
C GLY A 51 7.86 -27.17 -0.66
N ALA A 52 8.86 -26.30 -0.87
CA ALA A 52 10.18 -26.42 -0.27
C ALA A 52 10.11 -26.34 1.26
N SER A 53 9.33 -25.41 1.82
CA SER A 53 9.18 -25.30 3.27
C SER A 53 8.61 -26.58 3.88
N ILE A 54 7.62 -27.20 3.23
CA ILE A 54 7.04 -28.48 3.65
C ILE A 54 8.06 -29.63 3.49
N LEU A 55 8.70 -29.75 2.33
CA LEU A 55 9.63 -30.83 2.02
C LEU A 55 10.84 -30.85 2.95
N PHE A 56 11.36 -29.68 3.31
CA PHE A 56 12.50 -29.55 4.21
C PHE A 56 12.08 -29.33 5.68
N GLU A 57 10.79 -29.47 6.01
CA GLU A 57 10.24 -29.31 7.36
C GLU A 57 10.63 -27.99 8.04
N THR A 58 10.69 -26.91 7.26
CA THR A 58 11.06 -25.57 7.75
C THR A 58 9.84 -24.67 7.91
N THR A 59 9.97 -23.68 8.79
CA THR A 59 8.95 -22.64 9.01
C THR A 59 9.28 -21.34 8.29
N ILE A 60 10.19 -21.36 7.31
CA ILE A 60 10.71 -20.17 6.64
C ILE A 60 9.59 -19.36 5.99
N PHE A 61 8.72 -20.02 5.21
CA PHE A 61 7.57 -19.37 4.59
C PHE A 61 6.65 -18.70 5.63
N LEU A 62 6.48 -19.32 6.80
CA LEU A 62 5.60 -18.78 7.84
C LEU A 62 6.19 -17.51 8.48
N PHE A 63 7.41 -17.59 9.00
CA PHE A 63 7.99 -16.52 9.82
C PHE A 63 8.63 -15.40 9.01
N TYR A 64 9.20 -15.70 7.84
CA TYR A 64 9.89 -14.68 7.03
C TYR A 64 9.02 -14.12 5.90
N TRP A 65 7.86 -14.72 5.63
CA TRP A 65 6.95 -14.24 4.60
C TRP A 65 5.53 -14.01 5.10
N LEU A 66 4.81 -15.06 5.47
CA LEU A 66 3.36 -14.97 5.73
C LEU A 66 3.03 -14.04 6.90
N ILE A 67 3.70 -14.20 8.05
CA ILE A 67 3.47 -13.34 9.23
C ILE A 67 3.81 -11.88 8.92
N PRO A 68 5.01 -11.54 8.41
CA PRO A 68 5.34 -10.17 7.99
C PRO A 68 4.36 -9.59 6.97
N ALA A 69 3.92 -10.36 5.98
CA ALA A 69 2.98 -9.89 4.96
C ALA A 69 1.61 -9.52 5.54
N ILE A 70 1.09 -10.33 6.47
CA ILE A 70 -0.18 -10.05 7.17
C ILE A 70 -0.04 -8.78 8.00
N LEU A 71 0.99 -8.69 8.86
CA LEU A 71 1.22 -7.54 9.72
C LEU A 71 1.43 -6.27 8.89
N GLY A 72 2.28 -6.33 7.88
CA GLY A 72 2.56 -5.22 6.96
C GLY A 72 1.32 -4.75 6.22
N THR A 73 0.43 -5.66 5.79
CA THR A 73 -0.82 -5.30 5.13
C THR A 73 -1.79 -4.57 6.06
N VAL A 74 -1.89 -5.00 7.32
CA VAL A 74 -2.72 -4.30 8.32
C VAL A 74 -2.18 -2.89 8.52
N SER A 75 -0.87 -2.76 8.76
CA SER A 75 -0.22 -1.47 8.94
C SER A 75 -0.44 -0.58 7.73
N LEU A 76 -0.07 -1.03 6.53
CA LEU A 76 -0.19 -0.27 5.29
C LEU A 76 -1.63 0.21 5.04
N ARG A 77 -2.64 -0.58 5.37
CA ARG A 77 -4.04 -0.14 5.25
C ARG A 77 -4.39 1.02 6.17
N LEU A 78 -3.86 1.01 7.40
CA LEU A 78 -4.06 2.12 8.33
C LEU A 78 -3.35 3.38 7.84
N PHE A 79 -2.18 3.25 7.20
CA PHE A 79 -1.48 4.36 6.54
C PHE A 79 -2.31 4.92 5.39
N LEU A 80 -2.62 4.09 4.39
CA LEU A 80 -3.36 4.50 3.18
C LEU A 80 -4.73 5.08 3.50
N HIS A 81 -5.44 4.50 4.48
CA HIS A 81 -6.71 5.06 4.91
C HIS A 81 -6.52 6.45 5.52
N ALA A 82 -5.54 6.62 6.40
CA ALA A 82 -5.23 7.93 6.96
C ALA A 82 -4.70 8.93 5.94
N GLU A 83 -4.16 8.48 4.81
CA GLU A 83 -3.56 9.36 3.80
C GLU A 83 -4.56 9.82 2.73
N HIS A 84 -5.68 9.13 2.57
CA HIS A 84 -6.68 9.43 1.53
C HIS A 84 -8.11 9.62 2.05
N ALA A 85 -8.48 9.06 3.20
CA ALA A 85 -9.86 9.14 3.67
C ALA A 85 -10.25 10.58 4.02
N GLY A 86 -11.38 11.03 3.45
CA GLY A 86 -11.87 12.40 3.59
C GLY A 86 -11.11 13.44 2.77
N CYS A 87 -10.17 13.03 1.91
CA CYS A 87 -9.56 13.92 0.93
C CYS A 87 -10.42 14.04 -0.33
N GLU A 88 -10.13 15.04 -1.16
CA GLU A 88 -10.91 15.26 -2.39
C GLU A 88 -10.73 14.14 -3.40
N LEU A 89 -11.80 13.82 -4.13
CA LEU A 89 -11.74 12.92 -5.27
C LEU A 89 -11.44 13.73 -6.53
N SER A 90 -10.19 14.16 -6.67
CA SER A 90 -9.74 14.98 -7.80
C SER A 90 -8.32 14.62 -8.25
N ASP A 91 -7.94 15.13 -9.42
CA ASP A 91 -6.59 14.97 -9.97
C ASP A 91 -5.58 15.95 -9.33
N ASN A 92 -6.03 16.79 -8.39
CA ASN A 92 -5.14 17.69 -7.66
C ASN A 92 -4.47 16.96 -6.51
N MET A 93 -3.20 16.58 -6.72
CA MET A 93 -2.41 15.83 -5.73
C MET A 93 -2.28 16.54 -4.38
N LEU A 94 -2.33 17.88 -4.35
CA LEU A 94 -2.24 18.66 -3.10
C LEU A 94 -3.53 18.64 -2.27
N ARG A 95 -4.61 18.07 -2.82
CA ARG A 95 -5.96 18.04 -2.22
C ARG A 95 -6.53 16.64 -2.08
N ASN A 96 -6.11 15.70 -2.92
CA ASN A 96 -6.60 14.32 -2.93
C ASN A 96 -5.82 13.37 -1.98
N THR A 97 -4.79 13.91 -1.32
CA THR A 97 -3.94 13.20 -0.37
C THR A 97 -3.67 14.08 0.84
N ARG A 98 -3.20 13.47 1.93
CA ARG A 98 -2.93 14.12 3.21
C ARG A 98 -1.49 13.88 3.67
N THR A 99 -0.86 14.93 4.20
CA THR A 99 0.38 14.80 4.98
C THR A 99 0.07 14.50 6.45
N THR A 100 0.63 13.41 6.98
CA THR A 100 0.44 13.01 8.39
C THR A 100 1.71 13.28 9.19
N LEU A 101 1.73 14.38 9.94
CA LEU A 101 2.84 14.74 10.82
C LEU A 101 2.92 13.75 11.99
N THR A 102 3.97 12.96 12.03
CA THR A 102 4.11 11.83 12.96
C THR A 102 5.48 11.77 13.62
N ASN A 103 5.64 10.84 14.55
CA ASN A 103 6.86 10.68 15.34
C ASN A 103 8.05 10.15 14.50
N PRO A 104 9.30 10.34 14.97
CA PRO A 104 10.50 9.89 14.26
C PRO A 104 10.55 8.39 13.97
N ALA A 105 9.99 7.54 14.84
CA ALA A 105 10.01 6.09 14.63
C ALA A 105 9.17 5.68 13.42
N ILE A 106 7.96 6.26 13.28
CA ILE A 106 7.14 6.03 12.10
C ILE A 106 7.81 6.60 10.86
N LYS A 107 8.36 7.82 10.92
CA LYS A 107 9.12 8.40 9.78
C LYS A 107 10.31 7.54 9.37
N LEU A 108 11.03 6.94 10.31
CA LEU A 108 12.13 6.04 9.99
C LEU A 108 11.63 4.75 9.32
N LEU A 109 10.62 4.11 9.93
CA LEU A 109 10.04 2.86 9.43
C LEU A 109 9.46 2.98 8.02
N SER A 110 8.85 4.13 7.75
CA SER A 110 8.17 4.42 6.48
C SER A 110 9.01 5.31 5.56
N TRP A 111 10.29 5.54 5.84
CA TRP A 111 11.16 6.41 5.05
C TRP A 111 10.52 7.76 4.71
N ASN A 112 10.09 8.53 5.71
CA ASN A 112 9.44 9.84 5.52
C ASN A 112 8.19 9.84 4.62
N MET A 113 7.64 8.68 4.25
CA MET A 113 6.41 8.62 3.46
C MET A 113 5.17 9.30 4.05
N PRO A 114 5.06 9.55 5.38
CA PRO A 114 3.96 10.35 5.92
C PRO A 114 3.90 11.79 5.37
N PHE A 115 4.96 12.28 4.74
CA PHE A 115 4.92 13.40 3.77
C PHE A 115 4.31 12.93 2.44
N HIS A 116 3.11 12.35 2.53
CA HIS A 116 2.48 11.60 1.46
C HIS A 116 1.97 12.52 0.35
N CYS A 117 1.43 13.67 0.73
CA CYS A 117 0.99 14.69 -0.22
C CYS A 117 2.16 15.23 -1.05
N GLU A 118 3.30 15.47 -0.40
CA GLU A 118 4.53 15.89 -1.05
C GLU A 118 5.04 14.83 -2.03
N HIS A 119 5.03 13.56 -1.64
CA HIS A 119 5.40 12.46 -2.52
C HIS A 119 4.47 12.35 -3.73
N HIS A 120 3.15 12.45 -3.54
CA HIS A 120 2.19 12.41 -4.64
C HIS A 120 2.35 13.58 -5.60
N ALA A 121 2.59 14.78 -5.08
CA ALA A 121 2.81 15.97 -5.90
C ALA A 121 4.16 15.96 -6.63
N PHE A 122 5.20 15.39 -6.01
CA PHE A 122 6.57 15.36 -6.55
C PHE A 122 7.24 13.99 -6.34
N PRO A 123 6.80 12.93 -7.04
CA PRO A 123 7.24 11.55 -6.78
C PRO A 123 8.72 11.29 -7.10
N ALA A 124 9.35 12.17 -7.90
CA ALA A 124 10.78 12.11 -8.20
C ALA A 124 11.67 12.58 -7.04
N VAL A 125 11.12 13.26 -6.03
CA VAL A 125 11.89 13.73 -4.88
C VAL A 125 12.19 12.55 -3.96
N PRO A 126 13.48 12.29 -3.64
CA PRO A 126 13.82 11.14 -2.83
C PRO A 126 13.32 11.33 -1.40
N PHE A 127 12.98 10.22 -0.77
CA PHE A 127 12.28 10.19 0.51
C PHE A 127 12.95 10.99 1.65
N HIS A 128 14.28 11.07 1.65
CA HIS A 128 15.04 11.81 2.67
C HIS A 128 14.94 13.34 2.49
N GLN A 129 14.52 13.82 1.32
CA GLN A 129 14.30 15.24 1.02
C GLN A 129 12.85 15.68 1.23
N LEU A 130 11.90 14.75 1.43
CA LEU A 130 10.49 15.09 1.67
C LEU A 130 10.27 16.05 2.86
N PRO A 131 11.00 15.97 3.99
CA PRO A 131 10.87 16.96 5.06
C PRO A 131 11.27 18.38 4.63
N ALA A 132 12.26 18.51 3.73
CA ALA A 132 12.67 19.80 3.18
C ALA A 132 11.62 20.31 2.18
N LEU A 133 11.09 19.42 1.33
CA LEU A 133 10.01 19.75 0.41
C LEU A 133 8.75 20.21 1.16
N HIS A 134 8.41 19.58 2.28
CA HIS A 134 7.29 19.98 3.15
C HIS A 134 7.40 21.46 3.55
N GLN A 135 8.60 21.98 3.85
CA GLN A 135 8.75 23.39 4.20
C GLN A 135 8.36 24.35 3.08
N HIS A 136 8.53 23.94 1.83
CA HIS A 136 8.16 24.72 0.64
C HIS A 136 6.68 24.57 0.30
N LEU A 137 6.08 23.41 0.58
CA LEU A 137 4.71 23.09 0.19
C LEU A 137 3.68 23.30 1.29
N LYS A 138 4.07 23.42 2.56
CA LYS A 138 3.13 23.44 3.71
C LYS A 138 1.98 24.44 3.59
N SER A 139 2.20 25.59 2.95
CA SER A 139 1.16 26.61 2.71
C SER A 139 0.17 26.23 1.60
N HIS A 140 0.49 25.23 0.80
CA HIS A 140 -0.31 24.76 -0.34
C HIS A 140 -1.04 23.44 -0.05
N LEU A 141 -0.71 22.74 1.05
CA LEU A 141 -1.34 21.48 1.43
C LEU A 141 -2.78 21.74 1.90
N ALA A 142 -3.75 21.06 1.31
CA ALA A 142 -5.14 21.22 1.71
C ALA A 142 -5.49 20.42 2.97
N VAL A 143 -4.84 19.28 3.19
CA VAL A 143 -5.16 18.38 4.30
C VAL A 143 -3.88 17.95 5.02
N VAL A 144 -3.78 18.28 6.30
CA VAL A 144 -2.66 17.88 7.19
C VAL A 144 -3.24 17.35 8.49
N SER A 145 -2.72 16.22 8.98
CA SER A 145 -3.11 15.66 10.29
C SER A 145 -1.92 15.44 11.21
N ASN A 146 -2.20 15.43 12.51
CA ASN A 146 -1.19 15.24 13.56
C ASN A 146 -1.23 13.79 14.10
N GLY A 147 -0.58 12.89 13.36
CA GLY A 147 -0.35 11.50 13.73
C GLY A 147 -1.48 10.55 13.34
N TYR A 148 -1.12 9.33 12.94
CA TYR A 148 -2.05 8.32 12.47
C TYR A 148 -3.10 7.92 13.52
N TYR A 149 -2.68 7.73 14.79
CA TYR A 149 -3.61 7.38 15.86
C TYR A 149 -4.72 8.42 16.04
N ARG A 150 -4.34 9.70 16.05
CA ARG A 150 -5.30 10.81 16.20
C ARG A 150 -6.27 10.82 15.03
N PHE A 151 -5.77 10.71 13.80
CA PHE A 151 -6.62 10.61 12.62
C PHE A 151 -7.66 9.48 12.77
N HIS A 152 -7.21 8.26 13.10
CA HIS A 152 -8.12 7.11 13.17
C HIS A 152 -9.17 7.27 14.28
N ARG A 153 -8.79 7.85 15.43
CA ARG A 153 -9.74 8.16 16.51
C ARG A 153 -10.79 9.17 16.04
N GLU A 154 -10.35 10.30 15.48
CA GLU A 154 -11.25 11.35 14.98
C GLU A 154 -12.15 10.83 13.85
N PHE A 155 -11.63 9.95 12.99
CA PHE A 155 -12.40 9.33 11.92
C PHE A 155 -13.50 8.41 12.48
N VAL A 156 -13.19 7.56 13.45
CA VAL A 156 -14.19 6.69 14.11
C VAL A 156 -15.27 7.52 14.80
N ASP A 157 -14.90 8.63 15.43
CA ASP A 157 -15.87 9.52 16.09
C ASP A 157 -16.77 10.28 15.09
N SER A 158 -16.37 10.35 13.81
CA SER A 158 -17.08 11.07 12.75
C SER A 158 -18.07 10.22 11.94
N VAL A 159 -18.12 8.91 12.20
CA VAL A 159 -18.97 7.92 11.51
C VAL A 159 -20.05 7.41 12.45
#